data_AF-A0A7S3LZN3-F1
#
_entry.id   AF-A0A7S3LZN3-F1
#
_cell.length_a   1.000
_cell.length_b   1.000
_cell.length_c   1.000
_cell.angle_alpha   90.00
_cell.angle_beta   90.00
_cell.angle_gamma   90.00
#
_symmetry.space_group_name_H-M   'P 1'
#
loop_
_entity.id
_entity.type
_entity.pdbx_description
1 polymer ?
#
loop_
_entity_poly.entity_id
_entity_poly.type
_entity_poly.pdbx_seq_one_letter_code
_entity_poly.pdbx_strand_id
1 'polypeptide(L)'
;MNGFVKLSMDAYVSDLHLKIEVYNVVRDMVDDVETWDAENRLRKTQNNLSSTQKLNDVIISSMKRLQEKNAAMGLELSKLKLKASGTRESFVRDIGSFLSENKQMKKLKDKINDLEAKLQHMSLYGYDNESDAAQEVTSSELSPESESIAETGTTQAAEINSGASQAVETLKKEQQMFLYDLDDEFLMNVFSYLETVEVLHCAQMNKYMVKKVYILFEIESTMVQPEWSIRPDQKALQLEAAQQQPQTQMTQGSTNASGQASVNKPSGSVPAVNNNTAASSSVASPSSAVATPSFAVAPEPIQMSKEVVDALTKKLTPDEMKAVLAPSERLRKQNTQLNALLAEREDIIALKENAESVRDFMIEKLKAAEMEIKKLMGETQSLKKQAASDQDIIGYLDLQVGELEAQRTELGTRCQQLQASLDLQIGSHSHREHTLTTELNDYKLKYEKLDVNFKTQKKVLIKEVKQLRSQVDTLTTERNLQTNQFRLLREALALGGGNATK
;
A
#
# COMPACT_ATOMS: atom_id res chain seq x y z
N MET A 1 105.05 39.54 -23.52
CA MET A 1 104.15 38.37 -23.34
C MET A 1 103.20 38.50 -22.15
N ASN A 2 103.63 39.00 -20.98
CA ASN A 2 102.77 39.10 -19.78
C ASN A 2 101.49 39.95 -19.95
N GLY A 3 101.49 40.99 -20.79
CA GLY A 3 100.31 41.83 -21.02
C GLY A 3 99.17 41.14 -21.79
N PHE A 4 99.50 40.28 -22.75
CA PHE A 4 98.50 39.57 -23.56
C PHE A 4 97.77 38.49 -22.74
N VAL A 5 98.52 37.77 -21.90
CA VAL A 5 97.96 36.76 -20.99
C VAL A 5 97.02 37.42 -19.98
N LYS A 6 97.39 38.58 -19.45
CA LYS A 6 96.53 39.33 -18.51
C LYS A 6 95.21 39.75 -19.16
N LEU A 7 95.24 40.36 -20.34
CA LEU A 7 94.03 40.76 -21.06
C LEU A 7 93.11 39.57 -21.40
N SER A 8 93.69 38.44 -21.81
CA SER A 8 92.92 37.22 -22.08
C SER A 8 92.30 36.64 -20.81
N MET A 9 92.99 36.73 -19.67
CA MET A 9 92.51 36.22 -18.40
C MET A 9 91.44 37.13 -17.80
N ASP A 10 91.60 38.45 -17.90
CA ASP A 10 90.58 39.43 -17.47
C ASP A 10 89.29 39.29 -18.31
N ALA A 11 89.40 39.07 -19.62
CA ALA A 11 88.25 38.79 -20.49
C ALA A 11 87.55 37.48 -20.12
N TYR A 12 88.30 36.42 -19.82
CA TYR A 12 87.75 35.14 -19.37
C TYR A 12 87.06 35.25 -18.00
N VAL A 13 87.65 35.97 -17.05
CA VAL A 13 87.05 36.21 -15.73
C VAL A 13 85.77 37.03 -15.86
N SER A 14 85.74 38.05 -16.73
CA SER A 14 84.53 38.83 -17.00
C SER A 14 83.42 37.98 -17.63
N ASP A 15 83.73 37.13 -18.61
CA ASP A 15 82.77 36.20 -19.21
C ASP A 15 82.25 35.18 -18.19
N LEU A 16 83.13 34.65 -17.32
CA LEU A 16 82.72 33.75 -16.25
C LEU A 16 81.80 34.44 -15.24
N HIS A 17 82.08 35.70 -14.90
CA HIS A 17 81.22 36.48 -13.99
C HIS A 17 79.83 36.70 -14.60
N LEU A 18 79.77 37.07 -15.88
CA LEU A 18 78.50 37.22 -16.61
C LEU A 18 77.72 35.91 -16.66
N LYS A 19 78.39 34.78 -16.89
CA LYS A 19 77.74 33.45 -16.88
C LYS A 19 77.20 33.07 -15.50
N ILE A 20 77.93 33.40 -14.43
CA ILE A 20 77.46 33.19 -13.05
C ILE A 20 76.23 34.05 -12.77
N GLU A 21 76.23 35.32 -13.21
CA GLU A 21 75.09 36.22 -13.05
C GLU A 21 73.86 35.72 -13.82
N VAL A 22 74.02 35.32 -15.08
CA VAL A 22 72.93 34.72 -15.88
C VAL A 22 72.42 33.42 -15.23
N TYR A 23 73.32 32.57 -14.73
CA TYR A 23 72.93 31.34 -14.04
C TYR A 23 72.10 31.64 -12.78
N ASN A 24 72.49 32.63 -11.98
CA ASN A 24 71.74 33.03 -10.80
C ASN A 24 70.35 33.56 -11.17
N VAL A 25 70.24 34.42 -12.18
CA VAL A 25 68.94 34.93 -12.64
C VAL A 25 68.05 33.81 -13.15
N VAL A 26 68.58 32.88 -13.96
CA VAL A 26 67.81 31.75 -14.48
C VAL A 26 67.36 30.84 -13.33
N ARG A 27 68.21 30.62 -12.33
CA ARG A 27 67.86 29.85 -11.14
C ARG A 27 66.74 30.52 -10.36
N ASP A 28 66.84 31.81 -10.08
CA ASP A 28 65.79 32.57 -9.37
C ASP A 28 64.46 32.52 -10.15
N MET A 29 64.50 32.64 -11.49
CA MET A 29 63.31 32.49 -12.34
C MET A 29 62.72 31.08 -12.28
N VAL A 30 63.54 30.02 -12.20
CA VAL A 30 63.05 28.65 -12.03
C VAL A 30 62.40 28.50 -10.66
N ASP A 31 63.03 29.00 -9.60
CA ASP A 31 62.49 28.96 -8.23
C ASP A 31 61.15 29.74 -8.14
N ASP A 32 61.03 30.88 -8.82
CA ASP A 32 59.77 31.65 -8.92
C ASP A 32 58.66 30.89 -9.65
N VAL A 33 58.98 30.23 -10.77
CA VAL A 33 58.00 29.43 -11.52
C VAL A 33 57.55 28.21 -10.71
N GLU A 34 58.47 27.52 -10.06
CA GLU A 34 58.14 26.38 -9.19
C GLU A 34 57.26 26.80 -8.00
N THR A 35 57.58 27.94 -7.39
CA THR A 35 56.79 28.52 -6.29
C THR A 35 55.40 28.89 -6.76
N TRP A 36 55.29 29.58 -7.90
CA TRP A 36 53.99 29.95 -8.48
C TRP A 36 53.14 28.72 -8.83
N ASP A 37 53.74 27.68 -9.40
CA ASP A 37 53.05 26.42 -9.70
C ASP A 37 52.55 25.72 -8.42
N ALA A 38 53.35 25.71 -7.35
CA ALA A 38 52.96 25.16 -6.06
C ALA A 38 51.80 25.94 -5.44
N GLU A 39 51.85 27.27 -5.46
CA GLU A 39 50.78 28.15 -4.99
C GLU A 39 49.49 27.96 -5.79
N ASN A 40 49.59 27.83 -7.10
CA ASN A 40 48.42 27.63 -7.96
C ASN A 40 47.78 26.25 -7.71
N ARG A 41 48.59 25.20 -7.51
CA ARG A 41 48.09 23.89 -7.07
C ARG A 41 47.41 23.97 -5.72
N LEU A 42 47.99 24.68 -4.75
CA LEU A 42 47.39 24.88 -3.42
C LEU A 42 46.05 25.64 -3.51
N ARG A 43 45.98 26.70 -4.33
CA ARG A 43 44.73 27.45 -4.54
C ARG A 43 43.65 26.57 -5.18
N LYS A 44 44.03 25.73 -6.13
CA LYS A 44 43.10 24.78 -6.77
C LYS A 44 42.59 23.72 -5.80
N THR A 45 43.46 23.14 -4.97
CA THR A 45 43.03 22.16 -3.95
C THR A 45 42.15 22.81 -2.88
N GLN A 46 42.45 24.04 -2.47
CA GLN A 46 41.64 24.79 -1.52
C GLN A 46 40.25 25.14 -2.07
N ASN A 47 40.16 25.54 -3.35
CA ASN A 47 38.87 25.77 -4.01
C ASN A 47 38.05 24.49 -4.15
N ASN A 48 38.69 23.37 -4.47
CA ASN A 48 38.03 22.07 -4.52
C ASN A 48 37.53 21.65 -3.14
N LEU A 49 38.34 21.80 -2.09
CA LEU A 49 37.96 21.51 -0.71
C LEU A 49 36.75 22.36 -0.28
N SER A 50 36.77 23.66 -0.56
CA SER A 50 35.64 24.55 -0.25
C SER A 50 34.37 24.16 -1.01
N SER A 51 34.49 23.74 -2.27
CA SER A 51 33.35 23.29 -3.07
C SER A 51 32.77 21.98 -2.52
N THR A 52 33.61 21.03 -2.13
CA THR A 52 33.20 19.78 -1.49
C THR A 52 32.55 20.02 -0.13
N GLN A 53 33.08 20.97 0.67
CA GLN A 53 32.46 21.36 1.94
C GLN A 53 31.05 21.91 1.74
N LYS A 54 30.87 22.83 0.78
CA LYS A 54 29.54 23.37 0.44
C LYS A 54 28.56 22.27 -0.01
N LEU A 55 29.03 21.31 -0.81
CA LEU A 55 28.21 20.18 -1.23
C LEU A 55 27.81 19.31 -0.03
N ASN A 56 28.74 19.05 0.88
CA ASN A 56 28.48 18.28 2.10
C ASN A 56 27.44 19.00 2.99
N ASP A 57 27.53 20.31 3.15
CA ASP A 57 26.56 21.10 3.91
C ASP A 57 25.14 21.00 3.32
N VAL A 58 25.02 20.99 1.99
CA VAL A 58 23.74 20.80 1.29
C VAL A 58 23.21 19.37 1.53
N ILE A 59 24.06 18.35 1.46
CA ILE A 59 23.68 16.95 1.73
C ILE A 59 23.21 16.80 3.18
N ILE A 60 23.95 17.34 4.15
CA ILE A 60 23.59 17.30 5.58
C ILE A 60 22.25 18.00 5.81
N SER A 61 22.03 19.17 5.21
CA SER A 61 20.77 19.91 5.31
C SER A 61 19.60 19.11 4.72
N SER A 62 19.82 18.45 3.58
CA SER A 62 18.83 17.58 2.94
C SER A 62 18.50 16.35 3.80
N MET A 63 19.52 15.69 4.38
CA MET A 63 19.32 14.56 5.28
C MET A 63 18.53 14.96 6.52
N LYS A 64 18.84 16.12 7.11
CA LYS A 64 18.10 16.66 8.26
C LYS A 64 16.63 16.89 7.93
N ARG A 65 16.33 17.50 6.78
CA ARG A 65 14.95 17.72 6.31
C ARG A 65 14.19 16.41 6.11
N LEU A 66 14.85 15.38 5.56
CA LEU A 66 14.25 14.05 5.41
C LEU A 66 13.98 13.37 6.76
N GLN A 67 14.89 13.50 7.73
CA GLN A 67 14.68 13.00 9.09
C GLN A 67 13.50 13.69 9.77
N GLU A 68 13.37 15.02 9.65
CA GLU A 68 12.23 15.79 10.17
C GLU A 68 10.90 15.35 9.52
N LYS A 69 10.89 15.14 8.19
CA LYS A 69 9.71 14.62 7.48
C LYS A 69 9.34 13.21 7.93
N ASN A 70 10.32 12.32 8.11
CA ASN A 70 10.08 10.96 8.61
C ASN A 70 9.53 10.98 10.05
N ALA A 71 10.05 11.86 10.91
CA ALA A 71 9.52 12.04 12.26
C ALA A 71 8.06 12.53 12.24
N ALA A 72 7.73 13.50 11.38
CA ALA A 72 6.37 13.98 11.20
C ALA A 72 5.41 12.88 10.71
N MET A 73 5.80 12.10 9.70
CA MET A 73 5.00 10.96 9.23
C MET A 73 4.81 9.89 10.31
N GLY A 74 5.84 9.64 11.13
CA GLY A 74 5.75 8.74 12.28
C GLY A 74 4.72 9.19 13.33
N LEU A 75 4.63 10.50 13.59
CA LEU A 75 3.59 11.08 14.45
C LEU A 75 2.19 10.95 13.85
N GLU A 76 2.02 11.18 12.54
CA GLU A 76 0.73 11.01 11.88
C GLU A 76 0.25 9.57 11.89
N LEU A 77 1.15 8.61 11.64
CA LEU A 77 0.85 7.18 11.69
C LEU A 77 0.45 6.76 13.12
N SER A 78 1.10 7.30 14.14
CA SER A 78 0.71 7.08 15.54
C SER A 78 -0.67 7.65 15.85
N LYS A 79 -0.99 8.85 15.34
CA LYS A 79 -2.31 9.46 15.47
C LYS A 79 -3.40 8.65 14.76
N LEU A 80 -3.12 8.11 13.58
CA LEU A 80 -4.03 7.26 12.84
C LEU A 80 -4.29 5.94 13.59
N LYS A 81 -3.24 5.31 14.13
CA LYS A 81 -3.37 4.12 14.99
C LYS A 81 -4.23 4.37 16.21
N LEU A 82 -4.05 5.53 16.87
CA LEU A 82 -4.87 5.90 18.02
C LEU A 82 -6.35 6.06 17.64
N LYS A 83 -6.65 6.73 16.52
CA LYS A 83 -8.02 6.85 15.99
C LYS A 83 -8.63 5.49 15.64
N ALA A 84 -7.85 4.61 15.01
CA ALA A 84 -8.29 3.26 14.66
C ALA A 84 -8.59 2.44 15.92
N SER A 85 -7.75 2.53 16.96
CA SER A 85 -8.01 1.90 18.26
C SER A 85 -9.30 2.43 18.89
N GLY A 86 -9.48 3.75 18.94
CA GLY A 86 -10.70 4.35 19.50
C GLY A 86 -11.96 3.94 18.74
N THR A 87 -11.89 3.83 17.41
CA THR A 87 -13.02 3.36 16.59
C THR A 87 -13.32 1.89 16.86
N ARG A 88 -12.27 1.05 16.96
CA ARG A 88 -12.41 -0.36 17.33
C ARG A 88 -13.01 -0.53 18.73
N GLU A 89 -12.57 0.25 19.70
CA GLU A 89 -13.10 0.22 21.08
C GLU A 89 -14.58 0.64 21.13
N SER A 90 -14.97 1.68 20.38
CA SER A 90 -16.37 2.07 20.22
C SER A 90 -17.19 0.93 19.62
N PHE A 91 -16.71 0.34 18.53
CA PHE A 91 -17.40 -0.76 17.86
C PHE A 91 -17.57 -2.00 18.76
N VAL A 92 -16.53 -2.36 19.52
CA VAL A 92 -16.60 -3.46 20.50
C VAL A 92 -17.62 -3.14 21.61
N ARG A 93 -17.69 -1.88 22.04
CA ARG A 93 -18.69 -1.43 23.02
C ARG A 93 -20.11 -1.54 22.47
N ASP A 94 -20.32 -1.12 21.23
CA ASP A 94 -21.63 -1.17 20.55
C ASP A 94 -22.10 -2.61 20.32
N ILE A 95 -21.18 -3.52 19.96
CA ILE A 95 -21.47 -4.97 19.92
C ILE A 95 -21.84 -5.46 21.33
N GLY A 96 -21.10 -5.04 22.35
CA GLY A 96 -21.37 -5.42 23.74
C GLY A 96 -22.78 -5.00 24.20
N SER A 97 -23.18 -3.76 23.92
CA SER A 97 -24.53 -3.28 24.23
C SER A 97 -25.59 -4.05 23.44
N PHE A 98 -25.40 -4.26 22.14
CA PHE A 98 -26.33 -5.02 21.31
C PHE A 98 -26.54 -6.46 21.80
N LEU A 99 -25.47 -7.15 22.18
CA LEU A 99 -25.57 -8.51 22.74
C LEU A 99 -26.30 -8.52 24.08
N SER A 100 -26.12 -7.49 24.91
CA SER A 100 -26.82 -7.35 26.19
C SER A 100 -28.33 -7.12 26.00
N GLU A 101 -28.72 -6.28 25.04
CA GLU A 101 -30.11 -6.03 24.66
C GLU A 101 -30.74 -7.31 24.08
N ASN A 102 -30.04 -8.02 23.21
CA ASN A 102 -30.53 -9.27 22.63
C ASN A 102 -30.73 -10.34 23.72
N LYS A 103 -29.85 -10.40 24.72
CA LYS A 103 -30.03 -11.27 25.90
C LYS A 103 -31.27 -10.90 26.71
N GLN A 104 -31.56 -9.60 26.90
CA GLN A 104 -32.78 -9.14 27.56
C GLN A 104 -34.03 -9.47 26.74
N MET A 105 -34.00 -9.27 25.42
CA MET A 105 -35.09 -9.59 24.51
C MET A 105 -35.39 -11.10 24.51
N LYS A 106 -34.37 -11.95 24.57
CA LYS A 106 -34.54 -13.40 24.74
C LYS A 106 -35.26 -13.73 26.06
N LYS A 107 -34.84 -13.16 27.18
CA LYS A 107 -35.52 -13.35 28.49
C LYS A 107 -36.98 -12.91 28.44
N LEU A 108 -37.30 -11.80 27.76
CA LEU A 108 -38.68 -11.35 27.58
C LEU A 108 -39.49 -12.33 26.73
N LYS A 109 -38.90 -12.85 25.65
CA LYS A 109 -39.54 -13.85 24.79
C LYS A 109 -39.82 -15.14 25.54
N ASP A 110 -38.88 -15.62 26.35
CA ASP A 110 -39.07 -16.80 27.20
C ASP A 110 -40.22 -16.59 28.20
N LYS A 111 -40.32 -15.40 28.82
CA LYS A 111 -41.46 -15.04 29.70
C LYS A 111 -42.80 -14.98 28.96
N ILE A 112 -42.82 -14.46 27.73
CA ILE A 112 -44.03 -14.42 26.90
C ILE A 112 -44.48 -15.86 26.61
N ASN A 113 -43.57 -16.73 26.18
CA ASN A 113 -43.88 -18.14 25.91
C ASN A 113 -44.42 -18.85 27.17
N ASP A 114 -43.84 -18.61 28.35
CA ASP A 114 -44.35 -19.15 29.62
C ASP A 114 -45.77 -18.66 29.95
N LEU A 115 -46.06 -17.38 29.70
CA LEU A 115 -47.40 -16.82 29.89
C LEU A 115 -48.41 -17.39 28.88
N GLU A 116 -48.01 -17.54 27.62
CA GLU A 116 -48.82 -18.19 26.58
C GLU A 116 -49.12 -19.66 26.95
N ALA A 117 -48.13 -20.41 27.43
CA ALA A 117 -48.33 -21.78 27.89
C ALA A 117 -49.30 -21.87 29.08
N LYS A 118 -49.20 -20.95 30.06
CA LYS A 118 -50.17 -20.85 31.17
C LYS A 118 -51.57 -20.52 30.68
N LEU A 119 -51.69 -19.62 29.71
CA LEU A 119 -52.97 -19.21 29.14
C LEU A 119 -53.63 -20.36 28.35
N GLN A 120 -52.83 -21.12 27.59
CA GLN A 120 -53.29 -22.34 26.92
C GLN A 120 -53.74 -23.41 27.92
N HIS A 121 -52.97 -23.64 28.99
CA HIS A 121 -53.34 -24.56 30.07
C HIS A 121 -54.66 -24.16 30.73
N MET A 122 -54.85 -22.88 31.05
CA MET A 122 -56.12 -22.34 31.55
C MET A 122 -57.28 -22.54 30.57
N SER A 123 -57.04 -22.42 29.26
CA SER A 123 -58.10 -22.64 28.26
C SER A 123 -58.47 -24.13 28.10
N LEU A 124 -57.51 -25.03 28.33
CA LEU A 124 -57.69 -26.48 28.17
C LEU A 124 -58.38 -27.12 29.39
N TYR A 125 -58.17 -26.55 30.59
CA TYR A 125 -58.84 -26.91 31.83
C TYR A 125 -59.95 -25.92 32.16
N GLY A 126 -60.98 -25.86 31.30
CA GLY A 126 -62.11 -24.92 31.39
C GLY A 126 -62.62 -24.63 32.81
N TYR A 127 -63.15 -23.41 32.97
CA TYR A 127 -63.79 -22.81 34.15
C TYR A 127 -65.00 -23.62 34.70
N ASP A 128 -64.82 -24.90 35.03
CA ASP A 128 -65.88 -25.74 35.61
C ASP A 128 -65.82 -25.82 37.15
N ASN A 129 -64.91 -25.10 37.80
CA ASN A 129 -64.84 -25.03 39.27
C ASN A 129 -65.34 -23.67 39.79
N GLU A 130 -66.64 -23.45 39.64
CA GLU A 130 -67.39 -22.41 40.34
C GLU A 130 -68.30 -23.02 41.42
N SER A 131 -67.76 -23.88 42.28
CA SER A 131 -68.34 -24.16 43.61
C SER A 131 -67.31 -24.88 44.48
N ASP A 132 -67.19 -24.44 45.73
CA ASP A 132 -66.43 -25.07 46.82
C ASP A 132 -64.91 -24.89 46.83
N ALA A 133 -64.44 -23.77 47.39
CA ALA A 133 -63.24 -23.75 48.25
C ALA A 133 -63.10 -22.39 48.95
N ALA A 134 -63.99 -22.13 49.91
CA ALA A 134 -63.75 -21.15 50.95
C ALA A 134 -63.32 -21.89 52.23
N GLN A 135 -62.03 -22.23 52.37
CA GLN A 135 -61.33 -22.46 53.66
C GLN A 135 -59.89 -22.96 53.44
N GLU A 136 -59.05 -22.77 54.46
CA GLU A 136 -57.57 -22.98 54.55
C GLU A 136 -56.74 -21.89 53.86
N VAL A 137 -56.27 -20.84 54.54
CA VAL A 137 -55.55 -20.73 55.83
C VAL A 137 -54.26 -21.56 55.88
N THR A 138 -53.16 -20.81 56.08
CA THR A 138 -51.89 -21.14 56.73
C THR A 138 -50.71 -21.75 55.94
N SER A 139 -49.66 -20.89 55.87
CA SER A 139 -48.26 -21.18 56.20
C SER A 139 -47.37 -21.68 55.07
N SER A 140 -46.43 -20.81 54.65
CA SER A 140 -44.99 -21.05 54.37
C SER A 140 -44.55 -20.16 53.21
N GLU A 141 -43.35 -19.60 53.11
CA GLU A 141 -42.27 -19.32 54.05
C GLU A 141 -41.39 -18.32 53.27
N LEU A 142 -40.78 -17.38 54.01
CA LEU A 142 -39.97 -16.28 53.50
C LEU A 142 -38.79 -16.78 52.64
N SER A 143 -38.56 -16.14 51.49
CA SER A 143 -37.19 -15.91 51.00
C SER A 143 -37.14 -14.77 49.97
N PRO A 144 -36.55 -13.61 50.29
CA PRO A 144 -36.28 -12.55 49.33
C PRO A 144 -34.82 -12.65 48.87
N GLU A 145 -34.56 -13.26 47.72
CA GLU A 145 -33.26 -13.09 47.05
C GLU A 145 -33.29 -11.80 46.23
N SER A 146 -32.87 -10.72 46.89
CA SER A 146 -32.46 -9.48 46.26
C SER A 146 -31.05 -9.64 45.67
N GLU A 147 -30.94 -9.92 44.38
CA GLU A 147 -29.68 -9.78 43.63
C GLU A 147 -29.38 -8.29 43.40
N SER A 148 -28.60 -7.72 44.32
CA SER A 148 -27.95 -6.43 44.18
C SER A 148 -26.79 -6.54 43.18
N ILE A 149 -26.96 -5.99 41.98
CA ILE A 149 -25.84 -5.71 41.08
C ILE A 149 -25.18 -4.42 41.59
N ALA A 150 -24.23 -4.58 42.50
CA ALA A 150 -23.37 -3.51 42.96
C ALA A 150 -22.31 -3.18 41.90
N GLU A 151 -22.39 -1.96 41.39
CA GLU A 151 -21.26 -1.18 40.91
C GLU A 151 -20.13 -1.20 41.95
N THR A 152 -18.99 -1.82 41.60
CA THR A 152 -17.70 -1.53 42.24
C THR A 152 -16.67 -1.26 41.16
N GLY A 153 -16.38 0.03 40.99
CA GLY A 153 -15.10 0.46 40.46
C GLY A 153 -14.05 0.51 41.57
N THR A 154 -12.79 0.43 41.13
CA THR A 154 -11.59 1.08 41.69
C THR A 154 -10.60 0.19 42.46
N THR A 155 -9.42 0.08 41.84
CA THR A 155 -8.04 -0.04 42.41
C THR A 155 -7.66 -1.24 43.28
N GLN A 156 -6.78 -2.07 42.73
CA GLN A 156 -5.62 -2.57 43.48
C GLN A 156 -4.38 -2.64 42.56
N ALA A 157 -3.40 -1.81 42.91
CA ALA A 157 -2.01 -1.92 42.51
C ALA A 157 -1.26 -2.75 43.56
N ALA A 158 -0.15 -3.38 43.12
CA ALA A 158 0.81 -4.18 43.89
C ALA A 158 0.22 -5.51 44.41
N GLU A 159 0.86 -6.68 44.37
CA GLU A 159 2.28 -7.00 44.38
C GLU A 159 2.37 -8.52 44.14
N ILE A 160 2.81 -9.02 42.98
CA ILE A 160 3.32 -10.40 42.88
C ILE A 160 4.55 -10.39 41.98
N ASN A 161 5.68 -10.40 42.67
CA ASN A 161 7.00 -10.64 42.15
C ASN A 161 7.29 -12.16 42.17
N SER A 162 8.11 -12.56 41.19
CA SER A 162 8.97 -13.75 41.14
C SER A 162 8.33 -15.14 41.24
N GLY A 163 8.29 -15.87 40.12
CA GLY A 163 8.16 -17.33 40.19
C GLY A 163 7.68 -18.09 38.96
N ALA A 164 7.91 -17.63 37.73
CA ALA A 164 7.59 -18.43 36.54
C ALA A 164 8.48 -18.08 35.34
N SER A 165 9.77 -18.39 35.43
CA SER A 165 10.74 -18.15 34.35
C SER A 165 11.31 -19.42 33.70
N GLN A 166 10.74 -20.60 33.94
CA GLN A 166 11.24 -21.85 33.33
C GLN A 166 10.12 -22.89 33.14
N ALA A 167 9.16 -22.68 32.22
CA ALA A 167 8.27 -23.78 31.77
C ALA A 167 7.41 -23.50 30.51
N VAL A 168 7.69 -22.49 29.68
CA VAL A 168 6.92 -22.27 28.44
C VAL A 168 7.86 -21.87 27.30
N GLU A 169 8.72 -22.81 26.92
CA GLU A 169 9.51 -22.73 25.68
C GLU A 169 9.25 -23.99 24.84
N THR A 170 7.97 -24.24 24.58
CA THR A 170 7.46 -25.09 23.49
C THR A 170 6.27 -24.38 22.86
N LEU A 171 6.48 -23.11 22.49
CA LEU A 171 5.60 -22.41 21.57
C LEU A 171 5.68 -23.12 20.22
N LYS A 172 4.57 -23.78 19.88
CA LYS A 172 4.22 -24.23 18.53
C LYS A 172 4.68 -23.17 17.54
N LYS A 173 5.58 -23.55 16.62
CA LYS A 173 5.70 -22.83 15.35
C LYS A 173 4.29 -22.82 14.77
N GLU A 174 3.61 -21.68 14.82
CA GLU A 174 2.46 -21.41 13.98
C GLU A 174 2.98 -21.53 12.54
N GLN A 175 2.83 -22.72 12.01
CA GLN A 175 3.23 -23.06 10.66
C GLN A 175 2.27 -22.27 9.79
N GLN A 176 2.74 -21.12 9.29
CA GLN A 176 2.02 -20.31 8.33
C GLN A 176 1.67 -21.23 7.15
N MET A 177 0.41 -21.64 7.07
CA MET A 177 -0.08 -22.43 5.94
C MET A 177 -0.17 -21.49 4.75
N PHE A 178 0.60 -21.76 3.71
CA PHE A 178 0.51 -20.99 2.48
C PHE A 178 -0.61 -21.58 1.61
N LEU A 179 -1.18 -20.75 0.75
CA LEU A 179 -2.29 -21.14 -0.13
C LEU A 179 -1.96 -22.35 -1.02
N TYR A 180 -0.69 -22.53 -1.39
CA TYR A 180 -0.24 -23.68 -2.19
C TYR A 180 -0.16 -25.00 -1.42
N ASP A 181 -0.14 -24.94 -0.08
CA ASP A 181 -0.14 -26.12 0.80
C ASP A 181 -1.54 -26.73 0.98
N LEU A 182 -2.58 -26.06 0.47
CA LEU A 182 -3.96 -26.56 0.53
C LEU A 182 -4.19 -27.66 -0.51
N ASP A 183 -5.04 -28.62 -0.16
CA ASP A 183 -5.45 -29.70 -1.07
C ASP A 183 -6.17 -29.17 -2.31
N ASP A 184 -6.00 -29.88 -3.42
CA ASP A 184 -6.49 -29.47 -4.75
C ASP A 184 -8.02 -29.27 -4.78
N GLU A 185 -8.76 -30.09 -4.05
CA GLU A 185 -10.23 -29.98 -3.91
C GLU A 185 -10.62 -28.68 -3.18
N PHE A 186 -9.89 -28.31 -2.13
CA PHE A 186 -10.13 -27.07 -1.40
C PHE A 186 -9.74 -25.85 -2.23
N LEU A 187 -8.64 -25.95 -2.98
CA LEU A 187 -8.19 -24.90 -3.89
C LEU A 187 -9.23 -24.64 -5.00
N MET A 188 -9.80 -25.70 -5.57
CA MET A 188 -10.89 -25.60 -6.56
C MET A 188 -12.15 -24.98 -5.98
N ASN A 189 -12.49 -25.31 -4.74
CA ASN A 189 -13.62 -24.67 -4.06
C ASN A 189 -13.37 -23.17 -3.86
N VAL A 190 -12.17 -22.76 -3.44
CA VAL A 190 -11.80 -21.33 -3.33
C VAL A 190 -11.85 -20.64 -4.69
N PHE A 191 -11.29 -21.26 -5.74
CA PHE A 191 -11.30 -20.71 -7.10
C PHE A 191 -12.68 -20.64 -7.72
N SER A 192 -13.65 -21.42 -7.26
CA SER A 192 -15.04 -21.31 -7.72
C SER A 192 -15.72 -20.00 -7.32
N TYR A 193 -15.19 -19.30 -6.32
CA TYR A 193 -15.66 -17.98 -5.89
C TYR A 193 -14.88 -16.81 -6.51
N LEU A 194 -13.83 -17.10 -7.29
CA LEU A 194 -12.98 -16.09 -7.92
C LEU A 194 -13.22 -16.05 -9.43
N GLU A 195 -13.12 -14.85 -10.01
CA GLU A 195 -13.15 -14.71 -11.47
C GLU A 195 -11.84 -15.23 -12.09
N THR A 196 -11.87 -15.59 -13.38
CA THR A 196 -10.71 -16.14 -14.09
C THR A 196 -9.47 -15.24 -13.99
N VAL A 197 -9.66 -13.92 -14.00
CA VAL A 197 -8.57 -12.93 -13.88
C VAL A 197 -7.95 -12.98 -12.48
N GLU A 198 -8.77 -13.14 -11.43
CA GLU A 198 -8.34 -13.20 -10.04
C GLU A 198 -7.58 -14.51 -9.76
N VAL A 199 -8.07 -15.64 -10.27
CA VAL A 199 -7.36 -16.94 -10.19
C VAL A 199 -5.99 -16.83 -10.85
N LEU A 200 -5.88 -16.16 -12.00
CA LEU A 200 -4.62 -15.95 -12.70
C LEU A 200 -3.68 -15.01 -11.91
N HIS A 201 -4.21 -13.97 -11.28
CA HIS A 201 -3.43 -13.06 -10.43
C HIS A 201 -2.89 -13.78 -9.19
N CYS A 202 -3.73 -14.56 -8.49
CA CYS A 202 -3.32 -15.43 -7.38
C CYS A 202 -2.25 -16.44 -7.81
N ALA A 203 -2.37 -17.00 -9.02
CA ALA A 203 -1.37 -17.87 -9.60
C ALA A 203 -0.03 -17.12 -9.78
N GLN A 204 -0.05 -15.93 -10.39
CA GLN A 204 1.14 -15.12 -10.68
C GLN A 204 1.91 -14.69 -9.42
N MET A 205 1.26 -14.58 -8.27
CA MET A 205 1.93 -14.24 -7.01
C MET A 205 2.93 -15.31 -6.55
N ASN A 206 2.78 -16.57 -6.99
CA ASN A 206 3.66 -17.66 -6.59
C ASN A 206 3.85 -18.71 -7.70
N LYS A 207 5.09 -18.98 -8.09
CA LYS A 207 5.46 -19.96 -9.13
C LYS A 207 4.87 -21.37 -8.89
N TYR A 208 4.73 -21.79 -7.63
CA TYR A 208 4.12 -23.08 -7.28
C TYR A 208 2.60 -23.07 -7.51
N MET A 209 1.93 -21.95 -7.23
CA MET A 209 0.51 -21.76 -7.52
C MET A 209 0.23 -21.76 -9.03
N VAL A 210 1.07 -21.13 -9.85
CA VAL A 210 0.95 -21.22 -11.33
C VAL A 210 0.94 -22.67 -11.79
N LYS A 211 1.90 -23.46 -11.31
CA LYS A 211 2.00 -24.87 -11.70
C LYS A 211 0.78 -25.68 -11.24
N LYS A 212 0.30 -25.44 -10.01
CA LYS A 212 -0.90 -26.11 -9.48
C LYS A 212 -2.16 -25.74 -10.27
N VAL A 213 -2.35 -24.46 -10.58
CA VAL A 213 -3.47 -23.97 -11.41
C VAL A 213 -3.41 -24.62 -12.80
N TYR A 214 -2.24 -24.71 -13.43
CA TYR A 214 -2.12 -25.38 -14.74
C TYR A 214 -2.46 -26.87 -14.69
N ILE A 215 -2.13 -27.55 -13.59
CA ILE A 215 -2.52 -28.96 -13.38
C ILE A 215 -4.03 -29.07 -13.13
N LEU A 216 -4.60 -28.23 -12.26
CA LEU A 216 -6.02 -28.23 -11.90
C LEU A 216 -6.96 -27.96 -13.08
N PHE A 217 -6.54 -27.07 -14.00
CA PHE A 217 -7.33 -26.71 -15.17
C PHE A 217 -6.91 -27.46 -16.44
N GLU A 218 -6.05 -28.47 -16.32
CA GLU A 218 -5.51 -29.26 -17.44
C GLU A 218 -5.06 -28.39 -18.62
N ILE A 219 -4.47 -27.24 -18.33
CA ILE A 219 -3.94 -26.35 -19.37
C ILE A 219 -2.66 -27.02 -19.87
N GLU A 220 -2.81 -27.89 -20.87
CA GLU A 220 -1.72 -28.66 -21.47
C GLU A 220 -0.54 -27.72 -21.75
N SER A 221 0.56 -27.96 -21.04
CA SER A 221 1.77 -27.16 -21.08
C SER A 221 2.57 -27.45 -22.37
N THR A 222 1.93 -27.30 -23.52
CA THR A 222 2.56 -27.31 -24.85
C THR A 222 2.84 -25.88 -25.33
N MET A 223 2.21 -24.88 -24.74
CA MET A 223 2.48 -23.47 -25.03
C MET A 223 3.54 -22.88 -24.09
N VAL A 224 4.68 -22.55 -24.70
CA VAL A 224 5.65 -21.52 -24.31
C VAL A 224 6.06 -21.56 -22.83
N GLN A 225 7.21 -22.18 -22.54
CA GLN A 225 7.90 -21.87 -21.30
C GLN A 225 8.07 -20.34 -21.22
N PRO A 226 7.52 -19.68 -20.20
CA PRO A 226 7.66 -18.24 -20.08
C PRO A 226 9.14 -17.90 -19.88
N GLU A 227 9.59 -16.81 -20.51
CA GLU A 227 11.01 -16.46 -20.76
C GLU A 227 11.90 -16.43 -19.49
N TRP A 228 11.29 -16.34 -18.30
CA TRP A 228 11.96 -16.42 -17.00
C TRP A 228 12.39 -17.83 -16.58
N SER A 229 12.04 -18.88 -17.33
CA SER A 229 12.50 -20.27 -17.11
C SER A 229 13.89 -20.55 -17.73
N ILE A 230 14.42 -19.63 -18.55
CA ILE A 230 15.74 -19.76 -19.15
C ILE A 230 16.80 -19.39 -18.11
N ARG A 231 17.59 -20.37 -17.66
CA ARG A 231 18.79 -20.11 -16.84
C ARG A 231 19.72 -19.15 -17.61
N PRO A 232 20.39 -18.19 -16.95
CA PRO A 232 21.34 -17.27 -17.59
C PRO A 232 22.36 -18.00 -18.48
N ASP A 233 22.76 -19.20 -18.07
CA ASP A 233 23.74 -20.05 -18.75
C ASP A 233 23.27 -20.58 -20.12
N GLN A 234 21.95 -20.66 -20.38
CA GLN A 234 21.40 -21.06 -21.68
C GLN A 234 21.22 -19.87 -22.64
N LYS A 235 21.10 -18.63 -22.12
CA LYS A 235 21.05 -17.42 -22.96
C LYS A 235 22.39 -17.17 -23.66
N ALA A 236 23.52 -17.60 -23.07
CA ALA A 236 24.84 -17.52 -23.70
C ALA A 236 24.97 -18.44 -24.93
N LEU A 237 24.43 -19.66 -24.87
CA LEU A 237 24.50 -20.63 -25.97
C LEU A 237 23.56 -20.29 -27.15
N GLN A 238 22.44 -19.60 -26.89
CA GLN A 238 21.54 -19.14 -27.95
C GLN A 238 22.04 -17.87 -28.66
N LEU A 239 22.80 -17.01 -27.98
CA LEU A 239 23.40 -15.81 -28.61
C LEU A 239 24.56 -16.17 -29.55
N GLU A 240 25.29 -17.25 -29.25
CA GLU A 240 26.41 -17.72 -30.07
C GLU A 240 25.95 -18.44 -31.36
N ALA A 241 24.74 -19.04 -31.34
CA ALA A 241 24.14 -19.68 -32.51
C ALA A 241 23.52 -18.69 -33.53
N ALA A 242 23.23 -17.45 -33.11
CA ALA A 242 22.61 -16.43 -33.97
C ALA A 242 23.63 -15.60 -34.78
N GLN A 243 24.93 -15.86 -34.63
CA GLN A 243 26.01 -15.05 -35.22
C GLN A 243 26.69 -15.67 -36.46
N GLN A 244 26.03 -16.63 -37.12
CA GLN A 244 26.47 -17.14 -38.42
C GLN A 244 25.33 -17.20 -39.42
N GLN A 245 25.04 -16.08 -40.10
CA GLN A 245 24.61 -16.07 -41.49
C GLN A 245 24.82 -14.69 -42.16
N PRO A 246 25.11 -14.64 -43.49
CA PRO A 246 25.64 -13.46 -44.15
C PRO A 246 24.56 -12.50 -44.69
N GLN A 247 24.92 -11.23 -44.69
CA GLN A 247 24.17 -10.10 -45.26
C GLN A 247 23.84 -10.28 -46.74
N THR A 248 22.61 -9.96 -47.13
CA THR A 248 22.31 -9.49 -48.50
C THR A 248 21.48 -8.21 -48.42
N GLN A 249 21.96 -7.19 -49.13
CA GLN A 249 21.37 -5.88 -49.31
C GLN A 249 20.04 -5.95 -50.09
N MET A 250 19.14 -4.98 -49.85
CA MET A 250 18.55 -4.07 -50.86
C MET A 250 17.17 -3.51 -50.40
N THR A 251 17.13 -2.18 -50.24
CA THR A 251 16.26 -1.28 -51.04
C THR A 251 14.79 -1.02 -50.62
N GLN A 252 14.57 0.27 -50.31
CA GLN A 252 13.44 1.18 -50.63
C GLN A 252 12.13 1.23 -49.81
N GLY A 253 11.80 2.50 -49.51
CA GLY A 253 10.44 3.08 -49.48
C GLY A 253 9.69 2.92 -48.16
N SER A 254 8.83 3.83 -47.69
CA SER A 254 8.36 5.14 -48.12
C SER A 254 7.38 5.61 -47.02
N THR A 255 7.26 6.94 -46.83
CA THR A 255 6.03 7.69 -46.47
C THR A 255 5.30 7.50 -45.11
N ASN A 256 5.23 8.60 -44.33
CA ASN A 256 4.01 9.36 -43.91
C ASN A 256 4.15 9.91 -42.46
N ALA A 257 4.19 11.24 -42.26
CA ALA A 257 3.06 12.18 -42.11
C ALA A 257 2.31 11.96 -40.78
N SER A 258 2.52 12.79 -39.73
CA SER A 258 1.88 14.11 -39.44
C SER A 258 0.61 14.03 -38.59
N GLY A 259 0.47 14.94 -37.61
CA GLY A 259 -0.76 15.24 -36.85
C GLY A 259 -0.53 15.07 -35.34
N GLN A 260 -0.47 16.07 -34.45
CA GLN A 260 -1.20 17.33 -34.28
C GLN A 260 -2.72 17.15 -34.09
N ALA A 261 -3.19 17.24 -32.83
CA ALA A 261 -4.46 17.82 -32.35
C ALA A 261 -4.73 17.30 -30.91
N SER A 262 -4.91 18.13 -29.87
CA SER A 262 -5.96 19.12 -29.60
C SER A 262 -7.13 18.53 -28.78
N VAL A 263 -7.30 19.05 -27.56
CA VAL A 263 -8.59 19.48 -26.95
C VAL A 263 -9.63 18.41 -26.61
N ASN A 264 -9.93 18.19 -25.31
CA ASN A 264 -11.14 18.76 -24.69
C ASN A 264 -11.31 18.46 -23.19
N LYS A 265 -11.91 19.45 -22.53
CA LYS A 265 -12.31 19.57 -21.13
C LYS A 265 -13.85 19.53 -21.06
N PRO A 266 -14.43 19.01 -19.97
CA PRO A 266 -15.58 19.71 -19.34
C PRO A 266 -15.39 19.71 -17.81
N SER A 267 -15.62 20.74 -16.99
CA SER A 267 -16.61 21.82 -16.92
C SER A 267 -18.07 21.37 -16.86
N GLY A 268 -18.59 21.27 -15.64
CA GLY A 268 -20.02 21.19 -15.31
C GLY A 268 -20.17 20.96 -13.80
N SER A 269 -20.21 22.01 -12.98
CA SER A 269 -21.41 22.74 -12.56
C SER A 269 -22.26 21.98 -11.52
N VAL A 270 -22.06 22.39 -10.27
CA VAL A 270 -22.90 22.17 -9.09
C VAL A 270 -24.33 22.68 -9.35
N PRO A 271 -25.35 22.07 -8.71
CA PRO A 271 -26.39 22.89 -8.13
C PRO A 271 -26.57 22.62 -6.63
N ALA A 272 -26.71 23.75 -5.94
CA ALA A 272 -26.98 23.92 -4.54
C ALA A 272 -28.45 23.62 -4.19
N VAL A 273 -28.66 23.21 -2.94
CA VAL A 273 -29.77 23.61 -2.04
C VAL A 273 -31.21 23.34 -2.54
N ASN A 274 -31.93 22.45 -1.84
CA ASN A 274 -33.11 22.92 -1.11
C ASN A 274 -33.52 22.01 0.06
N ASN A 275 -33.69 22.65 1.21
CA ASN A 275 -34.41 22.16 2.37
C ASN A 275 -35.87 21.87 2.00
N ASN A 276 -36.47 20.86 2.64
CA ASN A 276 -37.83 21.03 3.13
C ASN A 276 -38.13 20.11 4.33
N THR A 277 -38.21 20.79 5.46
CA THR A 277 -38.75 20.37 6.74
C THR A 277 -40.27 20.60 6.72
N ALA A 278 -41.06 19.56 6.97
CA ALA A 278 -42.44 19.63 7.48
C ALA A 278 -42.76 18.20 7.99
N ALA A 279 -42.88 17.92 9.29
CA ALA A 279 -43.84 18.40 10.28
C ALA A 279 -45.30 18.07 9.91
N SER A 280 -45.98 17.46 10.89
CA SER A 280 -47.44 17.24 10.99
C SER A 280 -47.97 16.02 10.21
N SER A 281 -48.87 15.19 10.72
CA SER A 281 -49.74 15.29 11.88
C SER A 281 -50.36 13.94 12.20
N SER A 282 -50.44 13.65 13.49
CA SER A 282 -51.38 12.78 14.17
C SER A 282 -52.84 13.07 13.81
N VAL A 283 -53.62 12.05 13.43
CA VAL A 283 -55.09 12.00 13.55
C VAL A 283 -55.44 10.52 13.69
N ALA A 284 -55.57 9.98 14.90
CA ALA A 284 -56.80 9.94 15.70
C ALA A 284 -58.00 9.32 14.96
N SER A 285 -58.47 8.20 15.49
CA SER A 285 -59.66 7.42 15.11
C SER A 285 -60.92 8.27 14.90
N PRO A 286 -61.96 7.70 14.27
CA PRO A 286 -63.11 7.41 15.11
C PRO A 286 -63.71 6.02 14.88
N SER A 287 -63.88 5.33 16.00
CA SER A 287 -64.80 4.22 16.20
C SER A 287 -66.23 4.71 15.90
N SER A 288 -66.92 4.08 14.96
CA SER A 288 -68.35 4.29 14.72
C SER A 288 -69.06 2.98 15.01
N ALA A 289 -69.53 2.85 16.26
CA ALA A 289 -70.53 1.87 16.66
C ALA A 289 -71.86 2.26 16.01
N VAL A 290 -72.22 1.58 14.92
CA VAL A 290 -73.56 1.64 14.35
C VAL A 290 -74.46 0.75 15.19
N ALA A 291 -75.30 1.39 16.01
CA ALA A 291 -76.40 0.76 16.72
C ALA A 291 -77.39 0.21 15.68
N THR A 292 -77.51 -1.12 15.65
CA THR A 292 -78.57 -1.84 14.94
C THR A 292 -79.90 -1.64 15.67
N PRO A 293 -80.94 -1.06 15.03
CA PRO A 293 -82.28 -1.07 15.58
C PRO A 293 -82.89 -2.46 15.37
N SER A 294 -83.01 -3.22 16.46
CA SER A 294 -83.81 -4.44 16.52
C SER A 294 -85.29 -4.11 16.28
N PHE A 295 -85.79 -4.43 15.09
CA PHE A 295 -87.20 -4.37 14.73
C PHE A 295 -87.69 -5.77 14.35
N ALA A 296 -87.64 -6.70 15.30
CA ALA A 296 -88.30 -7.99 15.19
C ALA A 296 -89.62 -7.96 16.01
N VAL A 297 -90.62 -7.23 15.50
CA VAL A 297 -92.01 -7.42 15.93
C VAL A 297 -92.62 -8.41 14.94
N ALA A 298 -92.59 -9.68 15.31
CA ALA A 298 -93.40 -10.70 14.65
C ALA A 298 -94.88 -10.33 14.87
N PRO A 299 -95.71 -10.23 13.80
CA PRO A 299 -97.13 -10.05 13.98
C PRO A 299 -97.70 -11.33 14.58
N GLU A 300 -98.10 -11.28 15.85
CA GLU A 300 -98.85 -12.36 16.46
C GLU A 300 -100.10 -12.64 15.60
N PRO A 301 -100.38 -13.90 15.26
CA PRO A 301 -101.58 -14.25 14.52
C PRO A 301 -102.78 -13.90 15.41
N ILE A 302 -103.61 -12.94 14.97
CA ILE A 302 -104.89 -12.61 15.60
C ILE A 302 -105.69 -13.91 15.68
N GLN A 303 -105.71 -14.52 16.87
CA GLN A 303 -106.53 -15.68 17.17
C GLN A 303 -107.97 -15.19 17.28
N MET A 304 -108.70 -15.23 16.17
CA MET A 304 -110.16 -15.15 16.23
C MET A 304 -110.66 -16.36 17.03
N SER A 305 -111.41 -16.11 18.10
CA SER A 305 -111.98 -17.16 18.92
C SER A 305 -112.90 -18.05 18.08
N LYS A 306 -112.78 -19.37 18.30
CA LYS A 306 -113.47 -20.42 17.54
C LYS A 306 -115.00 -20.18 17.45
N GLU A 307 -115.57 -19.54 18.46
CA GLU A 307 -116.99 -19.17 18.56
C GLU A 307 -117.42 -18.07 17.58
N VAL A 308 -116.56 -17.11 17.25
CA VAL A 308 -116.86 -16.03 16.28
C VAL A 308 -116.81 -16.58 14.85
N VAL A 309 -115.91 -17.53 14.59
CA VAL A 309 -115.81 -18.22 13.29
C VAL A 309 -117.03 -19.12 13.04
N ASP A 310 -117.53 -19.80 14.07
CA ASP A 310 -118.75 -20.63 14.00
C ASP A 310 -120.04 -19.79 13.84
N ALA A 311 -120.06 -18.56 14.36
CA ALA A 311 -121.18 -17.63 14.17
C ALA A 311 -121.19 -16.98 12.77
N LEU A 312 -120.02 -16.68 12.20
CA LEU A 312 -119.91 -16.13 10.84
C LEU A 312 -120.24 -17.17 9.77
N THR A 313 -119.77 -18.41 9.92
CA THR A 313 -120.03 -19.51 8.97
C THR A 313 -121.51 -19.91 8.88
N LYS A 314 -122.32 -19.60 9.91
CA LYS A 314 -123.79 -19.81 9.91
C LYS A 314 -124.61 -18.70 9.27
N LYS A 315 -124.03 -17.50 9.05
CA LYS A 315 -124.77 -16.32 8.54
C LYS A 315 -124.32 -15.82 7.18
N LEU A 316 -123.13 -16.21 6.73
CA LEU A 316 -122.63 -15.87 5.40
C LEU A 316 -123.03 -16.97 4.41
N THR A 317 -123.61 -16.58 3.29
CA THR A 317 -123.81 -17.51 2.17
C THR A 317 -122.44 -17.98 1.63
N PRO A 318 -122.33 -19.19 1.04
CA PRO A 318 -121.05 -19.73 0.56
C PRO A 318 -120.28 -18.79 -0.38
N ASP A 319 -121.01 -17.99 -1.16
CA ASP A 319 -120.45 -17.00 -2.08
C ASP A 319 -119.83 -15.79 -1.35
N GLU A 320 -120.45 -15.32 -0.26
CA GLU A 320 -119.90 -14.24 0.57
C GLU A 320 -118.66 -14.71 1.34
N MET A 321 -118.67 -15.95 1.83
CA MET A 321 -117.50 -16.55 2.48
C MET A 321 -116.33 -16.70 1.50
N LYS A 322 -116.61 -17.06 0.24
CA LYS A 322 -115.60 -17.09 -0.85
C LYS A 322 -115.10 -15.68 -1.20
N ALA A 323 -115.98 -14.67 -1.17
CA ALA A 323 -115.64 -13.27 -1.39
C ALA A 323 -114.80 -12.66 -0.24
N VAL A 324 -114.91 -13.16 1.00
CA VAL A 324 -114.05 -12.78 2.13
C VAL A 324 -112.73 -13.57 2.16
N LEU A 325 -112.76 -14.85 1.75
CA LEU A 325 -111.57 -15.69 1.63
C LEU A 325 -110.62 -15.20 0.54
N ALA A 326 -111.11 -14.76 -0.62
CA ALA A 326 -110.26 -14.32 -1.74
C ALA A 326 -109.33 -13.13 -1.39
N PRO A 327 -109.80 -12.05 -0.73
CA PRO A 327 -108.95 -11.00 -0.18
C PRO A 327 -107.97 -11.50 0.88
N SER A 328 -108.39 -12.41 1.77
CA SER A 328 -107.50 -12.96 2.80
C SER A 328 -106.37 -13.82 2.23
N GLU A 329 -106.64 -14.61 1.19
CA GLU A 329 -105.63 -15.36 0.45
C GLU A 329 -104.69 -14.44 -0.33
N ARG A 330 -105.23 -13.37 -0.93
CA ARG A 330 -104.43 -12.35 -1.63
C ARG A 330 -103.52 -11.61 -0.65
N LEU A 331 -104.04 -11.24 0.52
CA LEU A 331 -103.28 -10.61 1.60
C LEU A 331 -102.19 -11.55 2.11
N ARG A 332 -102.50 -12.84 2.29
CA ARG A 332 -101.53 -13.86 2.69
C ARG A 332 -100.44 -14.04 1.63
N LYS A 333 -100.79 -14.09 0.33
CA LYS A 333 -99.83 -14.16 -0.78
C LYS A 333 -98.93 -12.92 -0.84
N GLN A 334 -99.53 -11.73 -0.71
CA GLN A 334 -98.78 -10.47 -0.64
C GLN A 334 -97.86 -10.43 0.59
N ASN A 335 -98.31 -10.91 1.74
CA ASN A 335 -97.50 -10.98 2.95
C ASN A 335 -96.31 -11.95 2.78
N THR A 336 -96.52 -13.11 2.17
CA THR A 336 -95.41 -14.03 1.84
C THR A 336 -94.44 -13.43 0.84
N GLN A 337 -94.92 -12.70 -0.18
CA GLN A 337 -94.06 -12.00 -1.13
C GLN A 337 -93.27 -10.87 -0.45
N LEU A 338 -93.92 -10.11 0.44
CA LEU A 338 -93.27 -9.04 1.19
C LEU A 338 -92.18 -9.59 2.10
N ASN A 339 -92.44 -10.69 2.82
CA ASN A 339 -91.43 -11.35 3.63
C ASN A 339 -90.27 -11.92 2.78
N ALA A 340 -90.55 -12.46 1.60
CA ALA A 340 -89.51 -12.93 0.68
C ALA A 340 -88.64 -11.77 0.16
N LEU A 341 -89.25 -10.64 -0.22
CA LEU A 341 -88.53 -9.44 -0.64
C LEU A 341 -87.73 -8.81 0.51
N LEU A 342 -88.23 -8.88 1.75
CA LEU A 342 -87.48 -8.43 2.93
C LEU A 342 -86.26 -9.31 3.20
N ALA A 343 -86.40 -10.63 3.08
CA ALA A 343 -85.26 -11.56 3.19
C ALA A 343 -84.23 -11.32 2.08
N GLU A 344 -84.66 -11.16 0.83
CA GLU A 344 -83.77 -10.84 -0.29
C GLU A 344 -83.06 -9.48 -0.09
N ARG A 345 -83.77 -8.48 0.46
CA ARG A 345 -83.17 -7.20 0.82
C ARG A 345 -82.09 -7.36 1.90
N GLU A 346 -82.32 -8.18 2.91
CA GLU A 346 -81.35 -8.45 3.98
C GLU A 346 -80.11 -9.18 3.43
N ASP A 347 -80.30 -10.15 2.53
CA ASP A 347 -79.21 -10.83 1.83
C ASP A 347 -78.38 -9.86 0.96
N ILE A 348 -79.04 -8.95 0.24
CA ILE A 348 -78.36 -7.93 -0.57
C ILE A 348 -77.57 -6.97 0.32
N ILE A 349 -78.10 -6.59 1.49
CA ILE A 349 -77.38 -5.74 2.46
C ILE A 349 -76.13 -6.47 2.96
N ALA A 350 -76.25 -7.73 3.36
CA ALA A 350 -75.11 -8.53 3.82
C ALA A 350 -74.06 -8.73 2.72
N LEU A 351 -74.47 -8.98 1.47
CA LEU A 351 -73.57 -9.06 0.31
C LEU A 351 -72.86 -7.73 0.04
N LYS A 352 -73.58 -6.61 0.17
CA LYS A 352 -73.00 -5.28 0.00
C LYS A 352 -71.97 -4.98 1.09
N GLU A 353 -72.28 -5.26 2.35
CA GLU A 353 -71.36 -5.05 3.48
C GLU A 353 -70.11 -5.93 3.35
N ASN A 354 -70.26 -7.18 2.94
CA ASN A 354 -69.12 -8.06 2.64
C ASN A 354 -68.27 -7.53 1.49
N ALA A 355 -68.89 -7.03 0.41
CA ALA A 355 -68.16 -6.42 -0.70
C ALA A 355 -67.45 -5.11 -0.31
N GLU A 356 -68.03 -4.32 0.60
CA GLU A 356 -67.41 -3.14 1.20
C GLU A 356 -66.18 -3.51 2.04
N SER A 357 -66.28 -4.52 2.90
CA SER A 357 -65.16 -5.03 3.70
C SER A 357 -64.00 -5.54 2.83
N VAL A 358 -64.28 -6.30 1.77
CA VAL A 358 -63.24 -6.77 0.82
C VAL A 358 -62.58 -5.61 0.10
N ARG A 359 -63.36 -4.62 -0.33
CA ARG A 359 -62.83 -3.41 -0.99
C ARG A 359 -61.90 -2.64 -0.06
N ASP A 360 -62.32 -2.41 1.18
CA ASP A 360 -61.51 -1.69 2.18
C ASP A 360 -60.21 -2.45 2.49
N PHE A 361 -60.27 -3.77 2.61
CA PHE A 361 -59.09 -4.62 2.75
C PHE A 361 -58.13 -4.51 1.55
N MET A 362 -58.66 -4.49 0.32
CA MET A 362 -57.83 -4.31 -0.88
C MET A 362 -57.19 -2.92 -0.94
N ILE A 363 -57.93 -1.87 -0.57
CA ILE A 363 -57.40 -0.50 -0.50
C ILE A 363 -56.27 -0.42 0.52
N GLU A 364 -56.42 -1.02 1.69
CA GLU A 364 -55.37 -1.03 2.73
C GLU A 364 -54.13 -1.78 2.26
N LYS A 365 -54.28 -2.95 1.63
CA LYS A 365 -53.16 -3.68 1.03
C LYS A 365 -52.47 -2.89 -0.08
N LEU A 366 -53.23 -2.19 -0.91
CA LEU A 366 -52.68 -1.35 -1.99
C LEU A 366 -51.88 -0.18 -1.42
N LYS A 367 -52.39 0.51 -0.39
CA LYS A 367 -51.65 1.56 0.32
C LYS A 367 -50.38 1.04 0.99
N ALA A 368 -50.42 -0.14 1.61
CA ALA A 368 -49.25 -0.76 2.20
C ALA A 368 -48.18 -1.07 1.13
N ALA A 369 -48.59 -1.61 -0.02
CA ALA A 369 -47.69 -1.85 -1.15
C ALA A 369 -47.11 -0.55 -1.74
N GLU A 370 -47.91 0.52 -1.87
CA GLU A 370 -47.45 1.84 -2.31
C GLU A 370 -46.42 2.44 -1.34
N MET A 371 -46.65 2.33 -0.03
CA MET A 371 -45.69 2.77 0.99
C MET A 371 -44.38 2.00 0.91
N GLU A 372 -44.44 0.68 0.70
CA GLU A 372 -43.24 -0.16 0.56
C GLU A 372 -42.46 0.18 -0.71
N ILE A 373 -43.13 0.39 -1.84
CA ILE A 373 -42.48 0.84 -3.08
C ILE A 373 -41.79 2.19 -2.87
N LYS A 374 -42.45 3.14 -2.19
CA LYS A 374 -41.87 4.46 -1.91
C LYS A 374 -40.62 4.36 -1.02
N LYS A 375 -40.65 3.47 -0.02
CA LYS A 375 -39.49 3.17 0.83
C LYS A 375 -38.33 2.58 0.02
N LEU A 376 -38.58 1.57 -0.80
CA LEU A 376 -37.57 0.94 -1.68
C LEU A 376 -36.99 1.94 -2.69
N MET A 377 -37.79 2.85 -3.23
CA MET A 377 -37.30 3.93 -4.10
C MET A 377 -36.34 4.87 -3.36
N GLY A 378 -36.64 5.22 -2.11
CA GLY A 378 -35.76 6.03 -1.26
C GLY A 378 -34.43 5.35 -0.95
N GLU A 379 -34.47 4.07 -0.58
CA GLU A 379 -33.27 3.24 -0.35
C GLU A 379 -32.41 3.12 -1.61
N THR A 380 -33.04 2.87 -2.77
CA THR A 380 -32.35 2.81 -4.07
C THR A 380 -31.67 4.14 -4.41
N GLN A 381 -32.32 5.28 -4.12
CA GLN A 381 -31.72 6.60 -4.35
C GLN A 381 -30.54 6.86 -3.41
N SER A 382 -30.62 6.41 -2.15
CA SER A 382 -29.51 6.50 -1.19
C SER A 382 -28.32 5.67 -1.64
N LEU A 383 -28.54 4.42 -2.07
CA LEU A 383 -27.50 3.54 -2.60
C LEU A 383 -26.83 4.13 -3.85
N LYS A 384 -27.59 4.75 -4.76
CA LYS A 384 -27.02 5.44 -5.93
C LYS A 384 -26.12 6.62 -5.54
N LYS A 385 -26.50 7.40 -4.51
CA LYS A 385 -25.66 8.51 -4.01
C LYS A 385 -24.39 7.97 -3.37
N GLN A 386 -24.50 6.90 -2.59
CA GLN A 386 -23.34 6.23 -2.00
C GLN A 386 -22.40 5.70 -3.07
N ALA A 387 -22.92 4.97 -4.07
CA ALA A 387 -22.10 4.45 -5.18
C ALA A 387 -21.37 5.55 -5.96
N ALA A 388 -22.01 6.71 -6.18
CA ALA A 388 -21.36 7.86 -6.80
C ALA A 388 -20.23 8.43 -5.91
N SER A 389 -20.47 8.56 -4.59
CA SER A 389 -19.45 8.99 -3.65
C SER A 389 -18.27 8.01 -3.56
N ASP A 390 -18.53 6.71 -3.59
CA ASP A 390 -17.50 5.67 -3.56
C ASP A 390 -16.67 5.71 -4.84
N GLN A 391 -17.29 5.95 -5.99
CA GLN A 391 -16.61 6.14 -7.28
C GLN A 391 -15.68 7.36 -7.25
N ASP A 392 -16.09 8.46 -6.64
CA ASP A 392 -15.24 9.66 -6.48
C ASP A 392 -14.02 9.37 -5.57
N ILE A 393 -14.22 8.62 -4.48
CA ILE A 393 -13.13 8.21 -3.58
C ILE A 393 -12.14 7.28 -4.29
N ILE A 394 -12.64 6.29 -5.04
CA ILE A 394 -11.80 5.38 -5.83
C ILE A 394 -10.99 6.19 -6.85
N GLY A 395 -11.63 7.10 -7.59
CA GLY A 395 -10.94 7.94 -8.58
C GLY A 395 -9.85 8.82 -7.95
N TYR A 396 -10.07 9.35 -6.74
CA TYR A 396 -9.04 10.09 -6.00
C TYR A 396 -7.87 9.18 -5.58
N LEU A 397 -8.16 7.98 -5.06
CA LEU A 397 -7.12 7.03 -4.64
C LEU A 397 -6.29 6.55 -5.84
N ASP A 398 -6.92 6.25 -6.98
CA ASP A 398 -6.23 5.85 -8.21
C ASP A 398 -5.30 6.95 -8.73
N LEU A 399 -5.77 8.22 -8.71
CA LEU A 399 -4.93 9.37 -9.08
C LEU A 399 -3.71 9.49 -8.16
N GLN A 400 -3.92 9.35 -6.84
CA GLN A 400 -2.84 9.45 -5.86
C GLN A 400 -1.83 8.30 -5.99
N VAL A 401 -2.30 7.08 -6.28
CA VAL A 401 -1.43 5.93 -6.57
C VAL A 401 -0.60 6.21 -7.83
N GLY A 402 -1.22 6.71 -8.90
CA GLY A 402 -0.53 7.08 -10.13
C GLY A 402 0.56 8.15 -9.91
N GLU A 403 0.29 9.18 -9.09
CA GLU A 403 1.29 10.19 -8.73
C GLU A 403 2.48 9.60 -7.96
N LEU A 404 2.22 8.70 -7.01
CA LEU A 404 3.27 8.03 -6.23
C LEU A 404 4.11 7.08 -7.10
N GLU A 405 3.47 6.36 -8.03
CA GLU A 405 4.18 5.52 -9.00
C GLU A 405 5.04 6.36 -9.94
N ALA A 406 4.55 7.50 -10.41
CA ALA A 406 5.33 8.45 -11.21
C ALA A 406 6.56 8.96 -10.43
N GLN A 407 6.40 9.35 -9.16
CA GLN A 407 7.53 9.76 -8.31
C GLN A 407 8.53 8.63 -8.08
N ARG A 408 8.05 7.39 -7.89
CA ARG A 408 8.91 6.21 -7.72
C ARG A 408 9.73 5.94 -8.98
N THR A 409 9.11 6.04 -10.17
CA THR A 409 9.82 5.84 -11.44
C THR A 409 10.86 6.94 -11.67
N GLU A 410 10.53 8.20 -11.40
CA GLU A 410 11.47 9.33 -11.47
C GLU A 410 12.69 9.11 -10.55
N LEU A 411 12.46 8.78 -9.27
CA LEU A 411 13.54 8.47 -8.32
C LEU A 411 14.38 7.28 -8.80
N GLY A 412 13.75 6.25 -9.36
CA GLY A 412 14.44 5.11 -9.97
C GLY A 412 15.39 5.53 -11.08
N THR A 413 14.92 6.35 -12.02
CA THR A 413 15.76 6.87 -13.12
C THR A 413 16.91 7.74 -12.61
N ARG A 414 16.66 8.59 -11.59
CA ARG A 414 17.70 9.43 -10.97
C ARG A 414 18.77 8.59 -10.27
N CYS A 415 18.38 7.53 -9.56
CA CYS A 415 19.33 6.60 -8.95
C CYS A 415 20.19 5.90 -10.00
N GLN A 416 19.60 5.46 -11.13
CA GLN A 416 20.35 4.88 -12.24
C GLN A 416 21.34 5.87 -12.87
N GLN A 417 20.95 7.12 -13.06
CA GLN A 417 21.83 8.17 -13.57
C GLN A 417 23.00 8.46 -12.62
N LEU A 418 22.74 8.56 -11.31
CA LEU A 418 23.79 8.75 -10.31
C LEU A 418 24.74 7.55 -10.25
N GLN A 419 24.21 6.33 -10.34
CA GLN A 419 25.02 5.11 -10.42
C GLN A 419 25.94 5.12 -11.65
N ALA A 420 25.40 5.42 -12.83
CA ALA A 420 26.20 5.52 -14.06
C ALA A 420 27.28 6.61 -13.98
N SER A 421 26.97 7.75 -13.34
CA SER A 421 27.96 8.81 -13.10
C SER A 421 29.06 8.37 -12.15
N LEU A 422 28.72 7.62 -11.09
CA LEU A 422 29.69 7.10 -10.13
C LEU A 422 30.61 6.07 -10.80
N ASP A 423 30.05 5.16 -11.59
CA ASP A 423 30.81 4.14 -12.34
C ASP A 423 31.78 4.79 -13.34
N LEU A 424 31.35 5.85 -14.04
CA LEU A 424 32.21 6.61 -14.94
C LEU A 424 33.35 7.32 -14.19
N GLN A 425 33.05 7.86 -13.00
CA GLN A 425 34.07 8.49 -12.16
C GLN A 425 35.09 7.46 -11.64
N ILE A 426 34.63 6.29 -11.17
CA ILE A 426 35.50 5.18 -10.75
C ILE A 426 36.38 4.73 -11.92
N GLY A 427 35.81 4.57 -13.12
CA GLY A 427 36.56 4.22 -14.32
C GLY A 427 37.64 5.26 -14.66
N SER A 428 37.32 6.55 -14.55
CA SER A 428 38.29 7.65 -14.77
C SER A 428 39.43 7.64 -13.74
N HIS A 429 39.11 7.42 -12.46
CA HIS A 429 40.12 7.32 -11.40
C HIS A 429 41.02 6.09 -11.60
N SER A 430 40.44 4.93 -11.92
CA SER A 430 41.19 3.71 -12.20
C SER A 430 42.15 3.88 -13.39
N HIS A 431 41.68 4.52 -14.48
CA HIS A 431 42.54 4.82 -15.63
C HIS A 431 43.69 5.78 -15.27
N ARG A 432 43.40 6.81 -14.48
CA ARG A 432 44.43 7.76 -14.02
C ARG A 432 45.45 7.09 -13.10
N GLU A 433 45.02 6.24 -12.18
CA GLU A 433 45.89 5.45 -11.30
C GLU A 433 46.81 4.53 -12.11
N HIS A 434 46.26 3.86 -13.13
CA HIS A 434 47.04 3.01 -14.03
C HIS A 434 48.09 3.82 -14.81
N THR A 435 47.72 5.01 -15.29
CA THR A 435 48.63 5.93 -15.99
C THR A 435 49.78 6.36 -15.07
N LEU A 436 49.48 6.84 -13.86
CA LEU A 436 50.50 7.25 -12.89
C LEU A 436 51.40 6.09 -12.46
N THR A 437 50.85 4.89 -12.33
CA THR A 437 51.62 3.68 -12.00
C THR A 437 52.59 3.32 -13.12
N THR A 438 52.14 3.44 -14.38
CA THR A 438 52.98 3.21 -15.57
C THR A 438 54.11 4.24 -15.64
N GLU A 439 53.80 5.53 -15.51
CA GLU A 439 54.80 6.61 -15.47
C GLU A 439 55.83 6.39 -14.34
N LEU A 440 55.38 6.02 -13.14
CA LEU A 440 56.27 5.74 -12.01
C LEU A 440 57.24 4.57 -12.30
N ASN A 441 56.74 3.52 -12.96
CA ASN A 441 57.56 2.38 -13.37
C ASN A 441 58.59 2.78 -14.44
N ASP A 442 58.20 3.62 -15.40
CA ASP A 442 59.12 4.17 -16.42
C ASP A 442 60.22 5.02 -15.78
N TYR A 443 59.88 5.86 -14.80
CA TYR A 443 60.88 6.61 -14.02
C TYR A 443 61.84 5.68 -13.28
N LYS A 444 61.34 4.65 -12.59
CA LYS A 444 62.20 3.66 -11.91
C LYS A 444 63.17 2.99 -12.88
N LEU A 445 62.68 2.55 -14.04
CA LEU A 445 63.52 1.92 -15.06
C LEU A 445 64.58 2.89 -15.61
N LYS A 446 64.23 4.18 -15.79
CA LYS A 446 65.18 5.21 -16.22
C LYS A 446 66.27 5.47 -15.17
N TYR A 447 65.90 5.50 -13.89
CA TYR A 447 66.86 5.62 -12.78
C TYR A 447 67.79 4.42 -12.71
N GLU A 448 67.27 3.20 -12.85
CA GLU A 448 68.09 1.98 -12.87
C GLU A 448 69.10 1.98 -14.03
N LYS A 449 68.65 2.35 -15.23
CA LYS A 449 69.55 2.54 -16.39
C LYS A 449 70.62 3.59 -16.13
N LEU A 450 70.26 4.72 -15.52
CA LEU A 450 71.21 5.78 -15.20
C LEU A 450 72.24 5.33 -14.16
N ASP A 451 71.83 4.59 -13.13
CA ASP A 451 72.72 4.01 -12.13
C ASP A 451 73.70 2.99 -12.75
N VAL A 452 73.21 2.11 -13.64
CA VAL A 452 74.06 1.19 -14.40
C VAL A 452 75.07 1.95 -15.28
N ASN A 453 74.63 3.01 -15.95
CA ASN A 453 75.51 3.87 -16.76
C ASN A 453 76.55 4.57 -15.89
N PHE A 454 76.17 5.13 -14.75
CA PHE A 454 77.08 5.79 -13.81
C PHE A 454 78.11 4.81 -13.24
N LYS A 455 77.69 3.61 -12.83
CA LYS A 455 78.59 2.54 -12.40
C LYS A 455 79.58 2.14 -13.51
N THR A 456 79.12 2.10 -14.76
CA THR A 456 79.97 1.79 -15.92
C THR A 456 80.99 2.90 -16.17
N GLN A 457 80.57 4.16 -16.21
CA GLN A 457 81.47 5.31 -16.36
C GLN A 457 82.49 5.39 -15.20
N LYS A 458 82.05 5.18 -13.96
CA LYS A 458 82.94 5.11 -12.79
C LYS A 458 84.01 4.03 -12.96
N LYS A 459 83.64 2.83 -13.45
CA LYS A 459 84.62 1.77 -13.73
C LYS A 459 85.64 2.19 -14.80
N VAL A 460 85.21 2.89 -15.85
CA VAL A 460 86.12 3.42 -16.89
C VAL A 460 87.08 4.44 -16.29
N LEU A 461 86.58 5.42 -15.55
CA LEU A 461 87.41 6.44 -14.89
C LEU A 461 88.42 5.82 -13.90
N ILE A 462 88.01 4.81 -13.12
CA ILE A 462 88.92 4.09 -12.21
C ILE A 462 90.06 3.43 -13.01
N LYS A 463 89.77 2.83 -14.16
CA LYS A 463 90.80 2.22 -15.03
C LYS A 463 91.75 3.28 -15.59
N GLU A 464 91.23 4.41 -16.06
CA GLU A 464 92.03 5.51 -16.58
C GLU A 464 92.93 6.14 -15.50
N VAL A 465 92.40 6.40 -14.30
CA VAL A 465 93.19 6.90 -13.17
C VAL A 465 94.28 5.91 -12.79
N LYS A 466 93.99 4.60 -12.78
CA LYS A 466 94.99 3.56 -12.51
C LYS A 466 96.09 3.52 -13.58
N GLN A 467 95.71 3.68 -14.85
CA GLN A 467 96.64 3.77 -15.97
C GLN A 467 97.53 5.01 -15.87
N LEU A 468 96.96 6.19 -15.60
CA LEU A 468 97.72 7.43 -15.41
C LEU A 468 98.68 7.34 -14.22
N ARG A 469 98.25 6.75 -13.09
CA ARG A 469 99.14 6.50 -11.94
C ARG A 469 100.32 5.60 -12.33
N SER A 470 100.05 4.50 -13.05
CA SER A 470 101.11 3.63 -13.56
C SER A 470 102.09 4.37 -14.48
N GLN A 471 101.60 5.26 -15.35
CA GLN A 471 102.46 6.07 -16.23
C GLN A 471 103.31 7.05 -15.43
N VAL A 472 102.73 7.71 -14.42
CA VAL A 472 103.47 8.61 -13.52
C VAL A 472 104.56 7.85 -12.76
N ASP A 473 104.29 6.64 -12.30
CA ASP A 473 105.28 5.79 -11.63
C ASP A 473 106.43 5.44 -12.59
N THR A 474 106.13 5.06 -13.84
CA THR A 474 107.16 4.80 -14.88
C THR A 474 107.99 6.05 -15.18
N LEU A 475 107.36 7.21 -15.38
CA LEU A 475 108.09 8.47 -15.61
C LEU A 475 108.95 8.87 -14.40
N THR A 476 108.49 8.55 -13.18
CA THR A 476 109.25 8.82 -11.96
C THR A 476 110.47 7.91 -11.85
N THR A 477 110.36 6.62 -12.19
CA THR A 477 111.51 5.71 -12.22
C THR A 477 112.50 6.10 -13.31
N GLU A 478 112.03 6.50 -14.50
CA GLU A 478 112.86 7.04 -15.58
C GLU A 478 113.59 8.32 -15.16
N ARG A 479 112.89 9.29 -14.55
CA ARG A 479 113.52 10.51 -14.00
C ARG A 479 114.59 10.17 -12.96
N ASN A 480 114.32 9.22 -12.06
CA ASN A 480 115.28 8.79 -11.06
C ASN A 480 116.51 8.12 -11.71
N LEU A 481 116.31 7.31 -12.74
CA LEU A 481 117.40 6.70 -13.52
C LEU A 481 118.27 7.78 -14.20
N GLN A 482 117.65 8.75 -14.87
CA GLN A 482 118.37 9.88 -15.48
C GLN A 482 119.12 10.70 -14.43
N THR A 483 118.49 10.99 -13.29
CA THR A 483 119.14 11.71 -12.18
C THR A 483 120.35 10.96 -11.66
N ASN A 484 120.26 9.63 -11.53
CA ASN A 484 121.37 8.77 -11.15
C ASN A 484 122.48 8.75 -12.21
N GLN A 485 122.15 8.71 -13.50
CA GLN A 485 123.13 8.80 -14.59
C GLN A 485 123.87 10.15 -14.56
N PHE A 486 123.15 11.27 -14.38
CA PHE A 486 123.77 12.60 -14.22
C PHE A 486 124.64 12.70 -12.98
N ARG A 487 124.24 12.07 -11.86
CA ARG A 487 125.05 12.00 -10.65
C ARG A 487 126.36 11.26 -10.90
N LEU A 488 126.31 10.10 -11.54
CA LEU A 488 127.50 9.33 -11.91
C LEU A 488 128.41 10.09 -12.88
N LEU A 489 127.84 10.79 -13.88
CA LEU A 489 128.59 11.67 -14.79
C LEU A 489 129.28 12.81 -14.05
N ARG A 490 128.59 13.46 -13.10
CA ARG A 490 129.19 14.51 -12.25
C ARG A 490 130.31 13.97 -11.38
N GLU A 491 130.13 12.79 -10.78
CA GLU A 491 131.13 12.13 -9.95
C GLU A 491 132.37 11.74 -10.78
N ALA A 492 132.17 11.21 -11.99
CA ALA A 492 133.24 10.93 -12.95
C ALA A 492 133.98 12.20 -13.39
N LEU A 493 133.26 13.30 -13.65
CA LEU A 493 133.86 14.61 -13.96
C LEU A 493 134.65 15.19 -12.77
N ALA A 494 134.16 15.02 -11.54
CA ALA A 494 134.84 15.46 -10.33
C ALA A 494 136.14 14.66 -10.08
N LEU A 495 136.13 13.35 -10.33
CA LEU A 495 137.33 12.49 -10.24
C LEU A 495 138.32 12.72 -11.39
N GLY A 496 137.83 13.14 -12.57
CA GLY A 496 138.68 13.50 -13.73
C GLY A 496 139.27 14.91 -13.70
N GLY A 497 138.74 15.82 -12.88
CA GLY A 497 139.18 17.22 -12.78
C GLY A 497 140.39 17.48 -11.86
N GLY A 498 140.93 16.44 -11.22
CA GLY A 498 141.99 16.57 -10.21
C GLY A 498 143.45 16.64 -10.72
N ASN A 499 143.70 16.57 -12.04
CA ASN A 499 145.06 16.54 -12.61
C ASN A 499 145.31 17.66 -13.65
N ALA A 500 144.91 18.89 -13.32
CA ALA A 500 145.28 20.06 -14.10
C ALA A 500 145.54 21.30 -13.24
N THR A 501 146.36 21.16 -12.19
CA THR A 501 147.32 22.18 -11.72
C THR A 501 148.19 21.60 -10.60
N LYS A 502 149.17 20.78 -10.99
CA LYS A 502 150.60 20.96 -10.67
C LYS A 502 151.41 19.89 -11.36
#